data_AF-A0A167AUI1-F1
#
_entry.id   AF-A0A167AUI1-F1
#
_cell.length_a   1.000
_cell.length_b   1.000
_cell.length_c   1.000
_cell.angle_alpha   90.00
_cell.angle_beta   90.00
_cell.angle_gamma   90.00
#
_symmetry.space_group_name_H-M   'P 1'
#
loop_
_entity.id
_entity.type
_entity.pdbx_description
1 polymer ?
#
loop_
_entity_poly.entity_id
_entity_poly.type
_entity_poly.pdbx_seq_one_letter_code
_entity_poly.pdbx_strand_id
1 'polypeptide(L)'
;MINLGLDPWEAMKMGLEVEELEKKKDEKPVAAYVPEQWKLWLQTNRVELNAMDSELFVSWLEGKMTEYDKGKVIPDTITLTNSLEQTVRKRVEQEIVDEILREAGYEERVRLRMLHLSTSLTKRCELLVEEVSNVLNDYREKCWHDVVSNIGNQLEL
;
A
#
# COMPACT_ATOMS: atom_id res chain seq x y z
N MET A 1 5.19 -21.07 -1.55
CA MET A 1 3.96 -20.26 -1.46
C MET A 1 3.05 -20.93 -0.44
N ILE A 2 2.56 -20.19 0.56
CA ILE A 2 1.63 -20.71 1.58
C ILE A 2 0.22 -20.48 1.05
N ASN A 3 -0.58 -21.53 0.90
CA ASN A 3 -1.97 -21.41 0.46
C ASN A 3 -2.89 -21.31 1.70
N LEU A 4 -3.53 -20.16 1.87
CA LEU A 4 -4.52 -19.89 2.92
C LEU A 4 -5.94 -19.77 2.35
N GLY A 5 -6.16 -20.20 1.11
CA GLY A 5 -7.50 -20.26 0.52
C GLY A 5 -8.32 -21.42 1.06
N LEU A 6 -9.64 -21.24 1.10
CA LEU A 6 -10.60 -22.32 1.33
C LEU A 6 -10.73 -23.15 0.04
N ASP A 7 -10.28 -24.39 0.09
CA ASP A 7 -10.40 -25.30 -1.03
C ASP A 7 -11.82 -25.91 -1.09
N PRO A 8 -12.37 -26.21 -2.28
CA PRO A 8 -13.75 -26.66 -2.41
C PRO A 8 -14.02 -28.03 -1.75
N TRP A 9 -13.03 -28.92 -1.68
CA TRP A 9 -13.18 -30.18 -0.94
C TRP A 9 -13.20 -29.99 0.58
N GLU A 10 -12.52 -28.96 1.10
CA GLU A 10 -12.54 -28.63 2.52
C GLU A 10 -13.90 -28.10 2.93
N ALA A 11 -14.43 -27.17 2.12
CA ALA A 11 -15.78 -26.65 2.28
C ALA A 11 -16.84 -27.77 2.29
N MET A 12 -16.76 -28.69 1.34
CA MET A 12 -17.67 -29.85 1.28
C MET A 12 -17.49 -30.79 2.48
N LYS A 13 -16.26 -31.01 2.95
CA LYS A 13 -15.98 -31.83 4.14
C LYS A 13 -16.52 -31.20 5.42
N MET A 14 -16.49 -29.86 5.51
CA MET A 14 -17.01 -29.09 6.64
C MET A 14 -18.54 -28.89 6.57
N GLY A 15 -19.18 -29.26 5.47
CA GLY A 15 -20.62 -29.10 5.28
C GLY A 15 -21.05 -27.64 5.14
N LEU A 16 -20.17 -26.78 4.59
CA LEU A 16 -20.48 -25.37 4.37
C LEU A 16 -21.52 -25.19 3.29
N GLU A 17 -22.27 -24.09 3.38
CA GLU A 17 -23.26 -23.72 2.38
C GLU A 17 -22.61 -23.45 1.02
N VAL A 18 -23.19 -24.04 -0.03
CA VAL A 18 -22.75 -23.87 -1.41
C VAL A 18 -23.74 -22.96 -2.12
N GLU A 19 -23.22 -21.89 -2.70
CA GLU A 19 -23.97 -21.00 -3.58
C GLU A 19 -23.83 -21.47 -5.03
N GLU A 20 -24.95 -21.72 -5.69
CA GLU A 20 -25.00 -21.99 -7.12
C GLU A 20 -24.89 -20.69 -7.93
N LEU A 21 -23.99 -20.69 -8.90
CA LEU A 21 -23.74 -19.57 -9.78
C LEU A 21 -24.26 -19.86 -11.19
N GLU A 22 -24.79 -18.83 -11.85
CA GLU A 22 -25.14 -18.92 -13.26
C GLU A 22 -23.91 -19.25 -14.10
N LYS A 23 -24.08 -20.23 -14.99
CA LYS A 23 -23.03 -20.65 -15.92
C LYS A 23 -22.76 -19.53 -16.93
N LYS A 24 -21.55 -18.99 -16.91
CA LYS A 24 -21.10 -18.00 -17.90
C LYS A 24 -20.59 -18.69 -19.17
N LYS A 25 -20.55 -17.91 -20.27
CA LYS A 25 -20.04 -18.37 -21.57
C LYS A 25 -18.53 -18.67 -21.51
N ASP A 26 -17.80 -17.90 -20.70
CA ASP A 26 -16.36 -18.06 -20.50
C ASP A 26 -16.08 -18.75 -19.16
N GLU A 27 -15.09 -19.64 -19.15
CA GLU A 27 -14.64 -20.32 -17.94
C GLU A 27 -13.90 -19.36 -17.00
N LYS A 28 -14.23 -19.45 -15.71
CA LYS A 28 -13.53 -18.71 -14.66
C LYS A 28 -12.14 -19.33 -14.46
N PRO A 29 -11.08 -18.51 -14.37
CA PRO A 29 -9.74 -19.03 -14.11
C PRO A 29 -9.69 -19.67 -12.71
N VAL A 30 -9.12 -20.87 -12.64
CA VAL A 30 -8.92 -21.62 -11.39
C VAL A 30 -7.43 -21.89 -11.22
N ALA A 31 -6.95 -21.89 -9.97
CA ALA A 31 -5.55 -22.15 -9.67
C ALA A 31 -5.08 -23.52 -10.20
N ALA A 32 -3.84 -23.58 -10.68
CA ALA A 32 -3.30 -24.75 -11.38
C ALA A 32 -3.22 -26.02 -10.51
N TYR A 33 -3.14 -25.88 -9.18
CA TYR A 33 -3.06 -27.02 -8.25
C TYR A 33 -4.41 -27.72 -8.03
N VAL A 34 -5.52 -27.09 -8.42
CA VAL A 34 -6.87 -27.65 -8.20
C VAL A 34 -7.12 -28.81 -9.16
N PRO A 35 -7.56 -29.99 -8.69
CA PRO A 35 -7.89 -31.11 -9.56
C PRO A 35 -9.03 -30.80 -10.53
N GLU A 36 -9.05 -31.44 -11.70
CA GLU A 36 -9.97 -31.11 -12.81
C GLU A 36 -11.45 -31.16 -12.41
N GLN A 37 -11.85 -32.18 -11.64
CA GLN A 37 -13.21 -32.32 -11.11
C GLN A 37 -13.67 -31.09 -10.29
N TRP A 38 -12.75 -30.49 -9.53
CA TRP A 38 -13.02 -29.32 -8.72
C TRP A 38 -12.96 -28.03 -9.54
N LYS A 39 -12.13 -27.97 -10.58
CA LYS A 39 -12.14 -26.85 -11.54
C LYS A 39 -13.50 -26.72 -12.23
N LEU A 40 -14.06 -27.86 -12.67
CA LEU A 40 -15.40 -27.91 -13.27
C LEU A 40 -16.47 -27.51 -12.25
N TRP A 41 -16.37 -28.03 -11.02
CA TRP A 41 -17.30 -27.69 -9.94
C TRP A 41 -17.31 -26.18 -9.64
N LEU A 42 -16.14 -25.54 -9.57
CA LEU A 42 -15.98 -24.09 -9.31
C LEU A 42 -16.53 -23.19 -10.43
N GLN A 43 -16.89 -23.74 -11.59
CA GLN A 43 -17.53 -22.93 -12.65
C GLN A 43 -18.94 -22.50 -12.26
N THR A 44 -19.67 -23.37 -11.57
CA THR A 44 -21.09 -23.20 -11.22
C THR A 44 -21.34 -23.17 -9.72
N ASN A 45 -20.31 -23.32 -8.89
CA ASN A 45 -20.47 -23.36 -7.43
C ASN A 45 -19.43 -22.45 -6.77
N ARG A 46 -19.83 -21.84 -5.65
CA ARG A 46 -18.97 -21.04 -4.80
C ARG A 46 -19.26 -21.33 -3.34
N VAL A 47 -18.23 -21.27 -2.51
CA VAL A 47 -18.37 -21.24 -1.06
C VAL A 47 -17.67 -20.01 -0.56
N GLU A 48 -18.39 -19.22 0.23
CA GLU A 48 -17.85 -18.02 0.84
C GLU A 48 -17.28 -18.35 2.22
N LEU A 49 -16.22 -17.65 2.61
CA LEU A 49 -15.59 -17.85 3.93
C LEU A 49 -16.55 -17.54 5.08
N ASN A 50 -17.50 -16.62 4.88
CA ASN A 50 -18.51 -16.28 5.87
C ASN A 50 -19.59 -17.37 6.07
N ALA A 51 -19.54 -18.46 5.31
CA ALA A 51 -20.36 -19.65 5.56
C ALA A 51 -19.89 -20.42 6.82
N MET A 52 -18.69 -20.13 7.32
CA MET A 52 -18.20 -20.65 8.59
C MET A 52 -18.68 -19.76 9.75
N ASP A 53 -19.01 -20.38 10.89
CA ASP A 53 -19.06 -19.64 12.15
C ASP A 53 -17.64 -19.23 12.61
N SER A 54 -17.58 -18.33 13.59
CA SER A 54 -16.29 -17.76 14.04
C SER A 54 -15.36 -18.80 14.66
N GLU A 55 -15.88 -19.82 15.35
CA GLU A 55 -15.07 -20.85 16.00
C GLU A 55 -14.45 -21.79 14.96
N LEU A 56 -15.27 -22.22 13.99
CA LEU A 56 -14.85 -23.05 12.86
C LEU A 56 -13.82 -22.33 11.99
N PHE A 57 -14.04 -21.04 11.70
CA PHE A 57 -13.10 -20.25 10.92
C PHE A 57 -11.72 -20.16 11.58
N VAL A 58 -11.67 -19.85 12.88
CA VAL A 58 -10.41 -19.77 13.62
C VAL A 58 -9.71 -21.14 13.64
N SER A 59 -10.43 -22.21 13.98
CA SER A 59 -9.84 -23.55 14.03
C SER A 59 -9.32 -24.01 12.67
N TRP A 60 -10.04 -23.73 11.58
CA TRP A 60 -9.58 -24.02 10.22
C TRP A 60 -8.32 -23.22 9.87
N LEU A 61 -8.30 -21.92 10.16
CA LEU A 61 -7.16 -21.06 9.85
C LEU A 61 -5.92 -21.45 10.67
N GLU A 62 -6.10 -21.77 11.96
CA GLU A 62 -5.03 -22.30 12.82
C GLU A 62 -4.49 -23.63 12.29
N GLY A 63 -5.37 -24.52 11.84
CA GLY A 63 -4.98 -25.77 11.19
C GLY A 63 -4.11 -25.53 9.95
N LYS A 64 -4.55 -24.64 9.05
CA LYS A 64 -3.79 -24.24 7.86
C LYS A 64 -2.42 -23.65 8.25
N MET A 65 -2.36 -22.77 9.24
CA MET A 65 -1.10 -22.15 9.67
C MET A 65 -0.15 -23.16 10.30
N THR A 66 -0.66 -24.11 11.09
CA THR A 66 0.13 -25.15 11.77
C THR A 66 0.92 -26.01 10.79
N GLU A 67 0.36 -26.30 9.60
CA GLU A 67 1.08 -27.04 8.55
C GLU A 67 2.38 -26.36 8.10
N TYR A 68 2.42 -25.03 8.23
CA TYR A 68 3.55 -24.19 7.83
C TYR A 68 4.30 -23.59 9.01
N ASP A 69 3.93 -23.92 10.25
CA ASP A 69 4.59 -23.43 11.47
C ASP A 69 5.94 -24.14 11.70
N LYS A 70 6.89 -23.85 10.80
CA LYS A 70 8.28 -24.33 10.86
C LYS A 70 9.21 -23.22 11.35
N GLY A 71 8.67 -22.25 12.07
CA GLY A 71 9.34 -21.01 12.47
C GLY A 71 9.18 -19.89 11.43
N LYS A 72 10.07 -18.90 11.52
CA LYS A 72 9.98 -17.72 10.65
C LYS A 72 10.18 -18.09 9.18
N VAL A 73 9.33 -17.53 8.32
CA VAL A 73 9.47 -17.67 6.86
C VAL A 73 10.77 -16.99 6.43
N ILE A 74 11.68 -17.76 5.86
CA ILE A 74 12.90 -17.27 5.22
C ILE A 74 12.61 -17.18 3.70
N PRO A 75 12.67 -15.98 3.10
CA PRO A 75 12.49 -15.83 1.65
C PRO A 75 13.56 -16.58 0.86
N ASP A 76 13.29 -16.83 -0.42
CA ASP A 76 14.27 -17.44 -1.31
C ASP A 76 15.51 -16.54 -1.52
N THR A 77 16.60 -17.15 -1.99
CA THR A 77 17.89 -16.47 -2.18
C THR A 77 17.80 -15.26 -3.11
N ILE A 78 16.93 -15.29 -4.12
CA ILE A 78 16.79 -14.18 -5.07
C ILE A 78 16.14 -12.99 -4.36
N THR A 79 15.07 -13.25 -3.60
CA THR A 79 14.40 -12.22 -2.79
C THR A 79 15.35 -11.59 -1.77
N LEU A 80 16.13 -12.41 -1.05
CA LEU A 80 17.13 -11.93 -0.08
C LEU A 80 18.22 -11.07 -0.74
N THR A 81 18.76 -11.52 -1.87
CA THR A 81 19.84 -10.83 -2.59
C THR A 81 19.35 -9.49 -3.13
N ASN A 82 18.18 -9.46 -3.76
CA ASN A 82 17.59 -8.22 -4.27
C ASN A 82 17.33 -7.21 -3.16
N SER A 83 16.83 -7.67 -2.00
CA SER A 83 16.57 -6.80 -0.85
C SER A 83 17.87 -6.18 -0.31
N LEU A 84 18.94 -6.97 -0.23
CA LEU A 84 20.26 -6.48 0.17
C LEU A 84 20.80 -5.45 -0.83
N GLU A 85 20.77 -5.75 -2.13
CA GLU A 85 21.25 -4.87 -3.18
C GLU A 85 20.50 -3.54 -3.17
N GLN A 86 19.16 -3.56 -3.09
CA GLN A 86 18.34 -2.36 -3.00
C GLN A 86 18.68 -1.52 -1.77
N THR A 87 18.90 -2.17 -0.63
CA THR A 87 19.26 -1.47 0.62
C THR A 87 20.62 -0.79 0.49
N VAL A 88 21.62 -1.49 -0.02
CA VAL A 88 22.97 -0.94 -0.23
C VAL A 88 22.93 0.19 -1.26
N ARG A 89 22.25 -0.02 -2.39
CA ARG A 89 22.09 0.98 -3.43
C ARG A 89 21.46 2.26 -2.90
N LYS A 90 20.36 2.17 -2.15
CA LYS A 90 19.71 3.34 -1.56
C LYS A 90 20.63 4.12 -0.62
N ARG A 91 21.46 3.41 0.16
CA ARG A 91 22.47 4.05 1.02
C ARG A 91 23.54 4.77 0.22
N VAL A 92 24.09 4.12 -0.79
CA VAL A 92 25.10 4.72 -1.68
C VAL A 92 24.53 5.93 -2.42
N GLU A 93 23.31 5.84 -2.95
CA GLU A 93 22.63 6.96 -3.61
C GLU A 93 22.47 8.14 -2.65
N GLN A 94 22.08 7.91 -1.40
CA GLN A 94 21.96 8.96 -0.39
C GLN A 94 23.32 9.60 -0.07
N GLU A 95 24.36 8.78 0.14
CA GLU A 95 25.71 9.27 0.44
C GLU A 95 26.25 10.15 -0.70
N ILE A 96 26.03 9.74 -1.97
CA ILE A 96 26.42 10.52 -3.15
C ILE A 96 25.62 11.83 -3.23
N VAL A 97 24.30 11.80 -2.99
CA VAL A 97 23.47 13.01 -2.97
C VAL A 97 23.98 13.99 -1.91
N ASP A 98 24.22 13.51 -0.69
CA ASP A 98 24.71 14.34 0.41
C ASP A 98 26.07 14.95 0.10
N GLU A 99 26.97 14.18 -0.53
CA GLU A 99 28.26 14.66 -1.02
C GLU A 99 28.10 15.77 -2.07
N ILE A 100 27.30 15.54 -3.11
CA ILE A 100 27.03 16.53 -4.17
C ILE A 100 26.44 17.81 -3.58
N LEU A 101 25.47 17.70 -2.67
CA LEU A 101 24.84 18.85 -2.03
C LEU A 101 25.85 19.65 -1.19
N ARG A 102 26.71 18.95 -0.44
CA ARG A 102 27.77 19.58 0.36
C ARG A 102 28.80 20.30 -0.52
N GLU A 103 29.31 19.64 -1.56
CA GLU A 103 30.30 20.23 -2.49
C GLU A 103 29.73 21.41 -3.27
N ALA A 104 28.46 21.34 -3.66
CA ALA A 104 27.77 22.43 -4.33
C ALA A 104 27.46 23.62 -3.41
N GLY A 105 27.82 23.54 -2.12
CA GLY A 105 27.50 24.54 -1.10
C GLY A 105 25.98 24.76 -1.00
N TYR A 106 25.19 23.69 -1.16
CA TYR A 106 23.73 23.76 -1.27
C TYR A 106 23.10 24.51 -0.09
N GLU A 107 23.47 24.15 1.14
CA GLU A 107 22.93 24.78 2.36
C GLU A 107 23.18 26.29 2.37
N GLU A 108 24.38 26.73 2.02
CA GLU A 108 24.72 28.16 2.01
C GLU A 108 23.97 28.91 0.90
N ARG A 109 23.83 28.29 -0.28
CA ARG A 109 23.06 28.88 -1.40
C ARG A 109 21.58 29.03 -1.04
N VAL A 110 20.99 28.01 -0.41
CA VAL A 110 19.62 28.07 0.09
C VAL A 110 19.51 29.15 1.18
N ARG A 111 20.43 29.21 2.13
CA ARG A 111 20.44 30.22 3.19
C ARG A 111 20.47 31.64 2.63
N LEU A 112 21.36 31.92 1.67
CA LEU A 112 21.46 33.22 1.02
C LEU A 112 20.19 33.57 0.23
N ARG A 113 19.59 32.59 -0.48
CA ARG A 113 18.34 32.82 -1.21
C ARG A 113 17.17 33.08 -0.26
N MET A 114 17.06 32.32 0.82
CA MET A 114 16.05 32.53 1.86
C MET A 114 16.20 33.89 2.54
N LEU A 115 17.43 34.37 2.76
CA LEU A 115 17.66 35.71 3.28
C LEU A 115 17.13 36.78 2.31
N HIS A 116 17.37 36.62 1.01
CA HIS A 116 16.84 37.53 -0.01
C HIS A 116 15.30 37.52 -0.07
N LEU A 117 14.67 36.36 0.12
CA LEU A 117 13.21 36.19 0.10
C LEU A 117 12.53 36.56 1.43
N SER A 118 13.30 36.74 2.51
CA SER A 118 12.78 36.92 3.88
C SER A 118 11.77 38.06 4.01
N THR A 119 12.02 39.20 3.35
CA THR A 119 11.10 40.36 3.38
C THR A 119 9.76 40.06 2.72
N SER A 120 9.77 39.43 1.55
CA SER A 120 8.54 39.06 0.83
C SER A 120 7.78 37.95 1.57
N LEU A 121 8.51 36.97 2.12
CA LEU A 121 7.94 35.90 2.93
C LEU A 121 7.28 36.46 4.21
N THR A 122 7.94 37.38 4.91
CA THR A 122 7.40 38.00 6.13
C THR A 122 6.08 38.72 5.85
N LYS A 123 6.02 39.53 4.78
CA LYS A 123 4.77 40.20 4.36
C LYS A 123 3.66 39.21 4.04
N ARG A 124 3.99 38.07 3.42
CA ARG A 124 2.99 37.03 3.11
C ARG A 124 2.53 36.31 4.38
N CYS A 125 3.43 36.07 5.33
CA CYS A 125 3.11 35.50 6.64
C CYS A 125 2.16 36.39 7.46
N GLU A 126 2.31 37.72 7.38
CA GLU A 126 1.41 38.68 8.04
C GLU A 126 -0.04 38.56 7.53
N LEU A 127 -0.22 38.26 6.24
CA LEU A 127 -1.54 38.14 5.60
C LEU A 127 -2.06 36.69 5.56
N LEU A 128 -1.24 35.71 5.93
CA LEU A 128 -1.50 34.28 5.72
C LEU A 128 -2.79 33.81 6.41
N VAL A 129 -2.99 34.21 7.66
CA VAL A 129 -4.14 33.79 8.46
C VAL A 129 -5.43 34.36 7.90
N GLU A 130 -5.42 35.62 7.47
CA GLU A 130 -6.57 36.29 6.87
C GLU A 130 -6.92 35.65 5.53
N GLU A 131 -5.94 35.42 4.65
CA GLU A 131 -6.15 34.85 3.33
C GLU A 131 -6.64 33.40 3.38
N VAL A 132 -6.06 32.57 4.27
CA VAL A 132 -6.55 31.20 4.50
C VAL A 132 -7.98 31.22 5.05
N SER A 133 -8.28 32.09 6.02
CA SER A 133 -9.62 32.19 6.60
C SER A 133 -10.66 32.61 5.57
N ASN A 134 -10.34 33.58 4.71
CA ASN A 134 -11.23 34.03 3.65
C ASN A 134 -11.52 32.91 2.64
N VAL A 135 -10.49 32.19 2.18
CA VAL A 135 -10.66 31.09 1.22
C VAL A 135 -11.49 29.94 1.81
N LEU A 136 -11.29 29.58 3.08
CA LEU A 136 -12.05 28.50 3.72
C LEU A 136 -13.48 28.91 4.08
N ASN A 137 -13.75 30.20 4.28
CA ASN A 137 -15.11 30.71 4.45
C ASN A 137 -15.92 30.61 3.16
N ASP A 138 -15.29 30.89 2.01
CA ASP A 138 -15.91 30.81 0.69
C ASP A 138 -15.97 29.37 0.14
N TYR A 139 -15.02 28.51 0.51
CA TYR A 139 -14.87 27.14 0.03
C TYR A 139 -14.56 26.17 1.19
N ARG A 140 -15.60 25.78 1.94
CA ARG A 140 -15.48 24.96 3.18
C ARG A 140 -14.99 23.54 2.96
N GLU A 141 -15.05 23.05 1.73
CA GLU A 141 -14.59 21.73 1.32
C GLU A 141 -13.06 21.65 1.11
N LYS A 142 -12.36 22.80 1.05
CA LYS A 142 -10.91 22.83 0.84
C LYS A 142 -10.12 22.56 2.11
N CYS A 143 -8.94 21.95 1.96
CA CYS A 143 -7.98 21.78 3.04
C CYS A 143 -7.09 23.03 3.15
N TRP A 144 -6.87 23.53 4.38
CA TRP A 144 -5.97 24.67 4.62
C TRP A 144 -4.56 24.42 4.09
N HIS A 145 -4.10 23.17 4.07
CA HIS A 145 -2.77 22.81 3.57
C HIS A 145 -2.61 23.13 2.08
N ASP A 146 -3.65 22.87 1.27
CA ASP A 146 -3.65 23.15 -0.17
C ASP A 146 -3.64 24.66 -0.43
N VAL A 147 -4.36 25.44 0.39
CA VAL A 147 -4.39 26.90 0.32
C VAL A 147 -3.01 27.48 0.62
N VAL A 148 -2.35 27.02 1.69
CA VAL A 148 -0.99 27.44 2.05
C VAL A 148 0.01 27.03 0.96
N SER A 149 -0.10 25.82 0.40
CA SER A 149 0.77 25.38 -0.69
C SER A 149 0.61 26.24 -1.94
N ASN A 150 -0.62 26.61 -2.30
CA ASN A 150 -0.87 27.48 -3.44
C ASN A 150 -0.32 28.90 -3.22
N ILE A 151 -0.50 29.44 -2.02
CA ILE A 151 0.11 30.71 -1.61
C ILE A 151 1.64 30.65 -1.71
N GLY A 152 2.26 29.53 -1.29
CA GLY A 152 3.69 29.32 -1.41
C GLY A 152 4.18 29.28 -2.86
N ASN A 153 3.42 28.67 -3.77
CA ASN A 153 3.74 28.59 -5.20
C ASN A 153 3.65 29.94 -5.93
N GLN A 154 2.98 30.94 -5.35
CA GLN A 154 2.88 32.30 -5.90
C GLN A 154 4.07 33.19 -5.51
N LEU A 155 4.95 32.75 -4.61
CA LEU A 155 6.16 33.49 -4.27
C LEU A 155 7.18 33.37 -5.40
N GLU A 156 7.66 34.50 -5.92
CA GLU A 156 8.75 34.51 -6.90
C GLU A 156 10.06 34.02 -6.25
N LEU A 157 10.57 32.88 -6.75
CA LEU A 157 11.76 32.19 -6.24
C LEU A 157 13.06 32.62 -6.89
#